data_AF-A0QSX3-F1
#
_entry.id   AF-A0QSX3-F1
#
_cell.length_a   1.000
_cell.length_b   1.000
_cell.length_c   1.000
_cell.angle_alpha   90.00
_cell.angle_beta   90.00
_cell.angle_gamma   90.00
#
_symmetry.space_group_name_H-M   'P 1'
#
loop_
_entity.id
_entity.type
_entity.pdbx_description
1 polymer ?
#
loop_
_entity_poly.entity_id
_entity_poly.type
_entity_poly.pdbx_seq_one_letter_code
_entity_poly.pdbx_strand_id
1 'polypeptide(L)'
;MAKNASSEADSSIIVDLSEAAMHMYSAAIDALPFPEDKKFHKRADIVLSGLRKLRSALTEAASAQRPSPAVAAALSGVRQRYDSLMAHAAAAPGSSLGQQIYVTRVAAKLSAEEVANGAGLRPGLLDELEAGATPTDDEAARIRETIAALGGLPGADHGEHEGRHAGGDDSAEGASVIDFAQHDSQHEGGDGELTENAG
;
A
#
# COMPACT_ATOMS: atom_id res chain seq x y z
N MET A 1 44.70 1.12 0.80
CA MET A 1 43.89 0.31 -0.13
C MET A 1 43.11 -0.80 0.57
N ALA A 2 43.68 -1.57 1.51
CA ALA A 2 42.99 -2.68 2.20
C ALA A 2 41.66 -2.32 2.92
N LYS A 3 41.59 -1.15 3.56
CA LYS A 3 40.39 -0.69 4.30
C LYS A 3 39.18 -0.34 3.42
N ASN A 4 39.41 -0.15 2.12
CA ASN A 4 38.36 0.16 1.14
C ASN A 4 37.69 -1.12 0.64
N ALA A 5 38.49 -2.17 0.39
CA ALA A 5 38.00 -3.48 -0.03
C ALA A 5 37.16 -4.19 1.04
N SER A 6 37.48 -4.02 2.33
CA SER A 6 36.68 -4.60 3.42
C SER A 6 35.30 -3.97 3.52
N SER A 7 35.20 -2.63 3.42
CA SER A 7 33.91 -1.91 3.46
C SER A 7 33.01 -2.24 2.28
N GLU A 8 33.60 -2.52 1.11
CA GLU A 8 32.88 -2.90 -0.10
C GLU A 8 32.37 -4.35 0.01
N ALA A 9 33.18 -5.26 0.54
CA ALA A 9 32.74 -6.62 0.86
C ALA A 9 31.62 -6.65 1.91
N ASP A 10 31.74 -5.87 2.98
CA ASP A 10 30.70 -5.74 4.01
C ASP A 10 29.39 -5.22 3.40
N SER A 11 29.49 -4.22 2.51
CA SER A 11 28.32 -3.69 1.80
C SER A 11 27.65 -4.73 0.90
N SER A 12 28.41 -5.55 0.18
CA SER A 12 27.87 -6.63 -0.66
C SER A 12 27.09 -7.64 0.18
N ILE A 13 27.67 -8.10 1.30
CA ILE A 13 27.00 -9.07 2.19
C ILE A 13 25.70 -8.49 2.76
N ILE A 14 25.71 -7.22 3.17
CA ILE A 14 24.51 -6.54 3.68
C ILE A 14 23.42 -6.49 2.61
N VAL A 15 23.79 -6.20 1.35
CA VAL A 15 22.85 -6.15 0.22
C VAL A 15 22.28 -7.54 -0.05
N ASP A 16 23.12 -8.57 -0.20
CA ASP A 16 22.68 -9.94 -0.48
C ASP A 16 21.73 -10.46 0.61
N LEU A 17 22.04 -10.20 1.88
CA LEU A 17 21.18 -10.58 3.00
C LEU A 17 19.86 -9.79 2.99
N SER A 18 19.90 -8.51 2.63
CA SER A 18 18.71 -7.67 2.54
C SER A 18 17.80 -8.12 1.39
N GLU A 19 18.36 -8.50 0.24
CA GLU A 19 17.61 -9.06 -0.89
C GLU A 19 16.93 -10.38 -0.50
N ALA A 20 17.65 -11.30 0.14
CA ALA A 20 17.06 -12.53 0.64
C ALA A 20 15.91 -12.28 1.64
N ALA A 21 16.10 -11.36 2.59
CA ALA A 21 15.05 -10.97 3.53
C ALA A 21 13.84 -10.34 2.81
N MET A 22 14.09 -9.50 1.81
CA MET A 22 13.03 -8.89 1.01
C MET A 22 12.23 -9.91 0.19
N HIS A 23 12.87 -10.94 -0.35
CA HIS A 23 12.16 -12.06 -0.99
C HIS A 23 11.24 -12.78 0.00
N MET A 24 11.72 -13.04 1.22
CA MET A 24 10.91 -13.67 2.27
C MET A 24 9.73 -12.79 2.68
N TYR A 25 9.94 -11.47 2.86
CA TYR A 25 8.84 -10.55 3.22
C TYR A 25 7.84 -10.37 2.09
N SER A 26 8.28 -10.34 0.83
CA SER A 26 7.36 -10.32 -0.31
C SER A 26 6.46 -11.54 -0.31
N ALA A 27 7.02 -12.74 -0.18
CA ALA A 27 6.23 -13.97 -0.07
C ALA A 27 5.27 -13.98 1.14
N ALA A 28 5.71 -13.43 2.29
CA ALA A 28 4.86 -13.33 3.49
C ALA A 28 3.68 -12.36 3.29
N ILE A 29 3.90 -11.27 2.56
CA ILE A 29 2.87 -10.28 2.21
C ILE A 29 1.88 -10.88 1.20
N ASP A 30 2.39 -11.55 0.17
CA ASP A 30 1.55 -12.19 -0.85
C ASP A 30 0.70 -13.32 -0.26
N ALA A 31 1.16 -13.92 0.85
CA ALA A 31 0.44 -14.92 1.61
C ALA A 31 -0.52 -14.33 2.66
N LEU A 32 -0.64 -13.01 2.82
CA LEU A 32 -1.58 -12.41 3.78
C LEU A 32 -3.01 -12.83 3.45
N PRO A 33 -3.88 -13.00 4.48
CA PRO A 33 -5.28 -13.31 4.22
C PRO A 33 -5.99 -12.06 3.68
N PHE A 34 -7.26 -12.20 3.31
CA PHE A 34 -8.07 -11.05 2.93
C PHE A 34 -8.18 -10.02 4.07
N PRO A 35 -8.27 -8.71 3.77
CA PRO A 35 -8.35 -7.64 4.77
C PRO A 35 -9.45 -7.83 5.84
N GLU A 36 -10.55 -8.49 5.49
CA GLU A 36 -11.68 -8.76 6.38
C GLU A 36 -11.43 -9.96 7.32
N ASP A 37 -10.39 -10.76 7.09
CA ASP A 37 -10.02 -11.86 7.97
C ASP A 37 -9.46 -11.30 9.28
N LYS A 38 -10.00 -11.76 10.42
CA LYS A 38 -9.54 -11.42 11.76
C LYS A 38 -8.04 -11.65 12.02
N LYS A 39 -7.38 -12.50 11.21
CA LYS A 39 -5.94 -12.77 11.29
C LYS A 39 -5.09 -11.78 10.47
N PHE A 40 -5.70 -11.00 9.59
CA PHE A 40 -5.01 -10.06 8.71
C PHE A 40 -4.10 -9.12 9.49
N HIS A 41 -4.67 -8.31 10.39
CA HIS A 41 -3.93 -7.32 11.18
C HIS A 41 -2.77 -7.94 11.93
N LYS A 42 -3.02 -9.03 12.66
CA LYS A 42 -1.97 -9.75 13.40
C LYS A 42 -0.82 -10.22 12.49
N ARG A 43 -1.11 -10.70 11.29
CA ARG A 43 -0.07 -11.16 10.35
C ARG A 43 0.65 -9.99 9.69
N ALA A 44 -0.06 -8.93 9.32
CA ALA A 44 0.51 -7.70 8.78
C ALA A 44 1.48 -7.07 9.78
N ASP A 45 1.11 -6.98 11.06
CA ASP A 45 1.95 -6.41 12.13
C ASP A 45 3.26 -7.18 12.32
N ILE A 46 3.25 -8.51 12.21
CA ILE A 46 4.47 -9.34 12.28
C ILE A 46 5.41 -8.97 11.13
N VAL A 47 4.88 -8.84 9.91
CA VAL A 47 5.67 -8.48 8.74
C VAL A 47 6.18 -7.04 8.84
N LEU A 48 5.33 -6.09 9.25
CA LEU A 48 5.71 -4.68 9.47
C LEU A 48 6.82 -4.55 10.51
N SER A 49 6.76 -5.32 11.60
CA SER A 49 7.82 -5.39 12.61
C SER A 49 9.14 -5.88 12.02
N GLY A 50 9.10 -6.94 11.21
CA GLY A 50 10.27 -7.46 10.50
C GLY A 50 10.89 -6.44 9.53
N LEU A 51 10.06 -5.80 8.70
CA LEU A 51 10.49 -4.76 7.77
C LEU A 51 11.08 -3.55 8.50
N ARG A 52 10.53 -3.16 9.66
CA ARG A 52 11.09 -2.07 10.48
C ARG A 52 12.48 -2.40 10.99
N LYS A 53 12.71 -3.63 11.47
CA LYS A 53 14.04 -4.08 11.90
C LYS A 53 15.05 -4.04 10.75
N LEU A 54 14.65 -4.53 9.57
CA LEU A 54 15.49 -4.47 8.37
C LEU A 54 15.80 -3.02 7.96
N ARG A 55 14.79 -2.14 7.99
CA ARG A 55 14.96 -0.70 7.72
C ARG A 55 15.94 -0.05 8.70
N SER A 56 15.87 -0.37 9.98
CA SER A 56 16.80 0.16 10.99
C SER A 56 18.23 -0.30 10.73
N ALA A 57 18.45 -1.60 10.47
CA ALA A 57 19.78 -2.14 10.16
C ALA A 57 20.39 -1.49 8.91
N LEU A 58 19.60 -1.31 7.84
CA LEU A 58 20.05 -0.64 6.62
C LEU A 58 20.26 0.86 6.80
N THR A 59 19.50 1.52 7.68
CA THR A 59 19.72 2.94 8.02
C THR A 59 21.05 3.12 8.74
N GLU A 60 21.38 2.22 9.67
CA GLU A 60 22.68 2.19 10.33
C GLU A 60 23.82 1.96 9.33
N ALA A 61 23.69 0.96 8.46
CA ALA A 61 24.67 0.69 7.41
C ALA A 61 24.84 1.86 6.42
N ALA A 62 23.74 2.52 6.03
CA ALA A 62 23.77 3.70 5.16
C ALA A 62 24.41 4.93 5.84
N SER A 63 24.44 4.96 7.18
CA SER A 63 25.05 6.04 7.97
C SER A 63 26.54 5.79 8.25
N ALA A 64 27.12 4.71 7.71
CA ALA A 64 28.54 4.43 7.86
C ALA A 64 29.42 5.55 7.28
N GLN A 65 30.65 5.64 7.78
CA GLN A 65 31.64 6.66 7.36
C GLN A 65 31.85 6.74 5.84
N ARG A 66 31.60 5.63 5.12
CA ARG A 66 31.58 5.53 3.67
C ARG A 66 30.25 4.88 3.24
N PRO A 67 29.22 5.66 2.92
CA PRO A 67 27.94 5.13 2.45
C PRO A 67 28.11 4.39 1.13
N SER A 68 27.46 3.23 0.99
CA SER A 68 27.39 2.48 -0.27
C SER A 68 26.09 2.84 -1.02
N PRO A 69 26.15 3.21 -2.31
CA PRO A 69 24.95 3.41 -3.13
C PRO A 69 24.05 2.17 -3.19
N ALA A 70 24.62 0.97 -3.15
CA ALA A 70 23.86 -0.28 -3.15
C ALA A 70 23.06 -0.46 -1.84
N VAL A 71 23.66 -0.10 -0.69
CA VAL A 71 22.96 -0.08 0.60
C VAL A 71 21.84 0.96 0.60
N ALA A 72 22.07 2.14 0.01
CA ALA A 72 21.03 3.16 -0.13
C ALA A 72 19.86 2.68 -1.01
N ALA A 73 20.15 1.97 -2.11
CA ALA A 73 19.13 1.37 -2.97
C ALA A 73 18.33 0.27 -2.23
N ALA A 74 19.00 -0.61 -1.49
CA ALA A 74 18.35 -1.62 -0.65
C ALA A 74 17.44 -0.97 0.42
N LEU A 75 17.92 0.08 1.10
CA LEU A 75 17.14 0.83 2.07
C LEU A 75 15.89 1.47 1.43
N SER A 76 16.02 2.02 0.22
CA SER A 76 14.90 2.56 -0.54
C SER A 76 13.85 1.48 -0.84
N GLY A 77 14.27 0.30 -1.31
CA GLY A 77 13.37 -0.82 -1.59
C GLY A 77 12.61 -1.30 -0.34
N VAL A 78 13.28 -1.39 0.81
CA VAL A 78 12.64 -1.73 2.08
C VAL A 78 11.61 -0.68 2.50
N ARG A 79 11.93 0.61 2.35
CA ARG A 79 10.99 1.71 2.65
C ARG A 79 9.75 1.62 1.77
N GLN A 80 9.91 1.46 0.45
CA GLN A 80 8.79 1.33 -0.48
C GLN A 80 7.87 0.15 -0.13
N ARG A 81 8.44 -1.00 0.24
CA ARG A 81 7.63 -2.18 0.61
C ARG A 81 6.92 -1.98 1.95
N TYR A 82 7.58 -1.35 2.92
CA TYR A 82 6.96 -0.97 4.19
C TYR A 82 5.79 -0.01 3.95
N ASP A 83 5.97 1.02 3.12
CA ASP A 83 4.94 2.00 2.77
C ASP A 83 3.73 1.33 2.11
N SER A 84 4.00 0.42 1.16
CA SER A 84 2.96 -0.35 0.47
C SER A 84 2.15 -1.21 1.44
N LEU A 85 2.81 -1.90 2.38
CA LEU A 85 2.14 -2.72 3.38
C LEU A 85 1.36 -1.86 4.40
N MET A 86 1.90 -0.71 4.81
CA MET A 86 1.19 0.23 5.68
C MET A 86 -0.06 0.79 5.01
N ALA A 87 0.02 1.16 3.72
CA ALA A 87 -1.13 1.60 2.94
C ALA A 87 -2.21 0.50 2.85
N HIS A 88 -1.80 -0.73 2.55
CA HIS A 88 -2.71 -1.86 2.51
C HIS A 88 -3.37 -2.14 3.88
N ALA A 89 -2.59 -2.08 4.96
CA ALA A 89 -3.10 -2.30 6.32
C ALA A 89 -4.04 -1.18 6.77
N ALA A 90 -3.73 0.08 6.46
CA ALA A 90 -4.57 1.24 6.78
C ALA A 90 -5.93 1.20 6.07
N ALA A 91 -5.98 0.68 4.86
CA ALA A 91 -7.21 0.51 4.08
C ALA A 91 -8.09 -0.65 4.56
N ALA A 92 -7.55 -1.58 5.35
CA ALA A 92 -8.31 -2.71 5.87
C ALA A 92 -9.29 -2.27 6.98
N PRO A 93 -10.50 -2.88 7.07
CA PRO A 93 -11.43 -2.59 8.14
C PRO A 93 -10.80 -2.85 9.53
N GLY A 94 -10.95 -1.89 10.44
CA GLY A 94 -10.38 -1.98 11.79
C GLY A 94 -8.87 -1.74 11.87
N SER A 95 -8.28 -1.09 10.87
CA SER A 95 -6.89 -0.64 10.90
C SER A 95 -6.57 0.20 12.14
N SER A 96 -5.32 0.10 12.62
CA SER A 96 -4.90 0.82 13.82
C SER A 96 -4.73 2.31 13.54
N LEU A 97 -4.91 3.16 14.56
CA LEU A 97 -4.66 4.60 14.41
C LEU A 97 -3.22 4.91 13.97
N GLY A 98 -2.25 4.09 14.37
CA GLY A 98 -0.85 4.19 13.92
C GLY A 98 -0.69 3.93 12.41
N GLN A 99 -1.42 2.96 11.87
CA GLN A 99 -1.45 2.71 10.42
C GLN A 99 -2.09 3.87 9.67
N GLN A 100 -3.22 4.36 10.17
CA GLN A 100 -3.94 5.46 9.53
C GLN A 100 -3.13 6.76 9.51
N ILE A 101 -2.59 7.18 10.65
CA ILE A 101 -1.81 8.42 10.73
C ILE A 101 -0.54 8.35 9.89
N TYR A 102 0.11 7.17 9.81
CA TYR A 102 1.28 6.98 8.94
C TYR A 102 0.99 7.33 7.49
N VAL A 103 -0.07 6.72 6.94
CA VAL A 103 -0.39 6.84 5.53
C VAL A 103 -0.81 8.28 5.21
N THR A 104 -1.64 8.88 6.07
CA THR A 104 -2.08 10.26 5.93
C THR A 104 -0.91 11.24 6.02
N ARG A 105 0.01 11.10 6.99
CA ARG A 105 1.16 12.01 7.11
C ARG A 105 2.16 11.85 5.98
N VAL A 106 2.39 10.62 5.50
CA VAL A 106 3.30 10.37 4.38
C VAL A 106 2.74 10.97 3.09
N ALA A 107 1.43 10.85 2.86
CA ALA A 107 0.75 11.54 1.74
C ALA A 107 0.89 13.06 1.84
N ALA A 108 0.81 13.62 3.05
CA ALA A 108 1.03 15.03 3.34
C ALA A 108 2.52 15.45 3.36
N LYS A 109 3.46 14.50 3.18
CA LYS A 109 4.93 14.71 3.27
C LYS A 109 5.40 15.28 4.61
N LEU A 110 4.72 14.89 5.69
CA LEU A 110 5.05 15.30 7.06
C LEU A 110 5.82 14.19 7.80
N SER A 111 6.83 14.62 8.55
CA SER A 111 7.53 13.78 9.51
C SER A 111 6.65 13.46 10.72
N ALA A 112 7.00 12.39 11.44
CA ALA A 112 6.33 12.05 12.70
C ALA A 112 6.45 13.18 13.75
N GLU A 113 7.59 13.88 13.77
CA GLU A 113 7.82 15.00 14.69
C GLU A 113 6.95 16.21 14.36
N GLU A 114 6.83 16.59 13.07
CA GLU A 114 5.97 17.70 12.65
C GLU A 114 4.50 17.45 13.02
N VAL A 115 4.01 16.23 12.78
CA VAL A 115 2.64 15.85 13.15
C VAL A 115 2.46 15.84 14.67
N ALA A 116 3.40 15.28 15.42
CA ALA A 116 3.34 15.27 16.88
C ALA A 116 3.27 16.69 17.45
N ASN A 117 4.14 17.59 16.97
CA ASN A 117 4.16 18.99 17.38
C ASN A 117 2.86 19.72 17.01
N GLY A 118 2.37 19.54 15.78
CA GLY A 118 1.13 20.16 15.31
C GLY A 118 -0.11 19.71 16.08
N ALA A 119 -0.14 18.45 16.52
CA ALA A 119 -1.25 17.85 17.28
C ALA A 119 -1.13 18.04 18.81
N GLY A 120 -0.03 18.61 19.30
CA GLY A 120 0.27 18.72 20.73
C GLY A 120 0.48 17.36 21.40
N LEU A 121 1.02 16.39 20.66
CA LEU A 121 1.36 15.04 21.14
C LEU A 121 2.79 14.99 21.68
N ARG A 122 3.06 14.01 22.55
CA ARG A 122 4.41 13.82 23.10
C ARG A 122 5.38 13.38 22.00
N PRO A 123 6.65 13.82 22.04
CA PRO A 123 7.69 13.34 21.13
C PRO A 123 7.80 11.81 21.15
N GLY A 124 7.99 11.19 19.99
CA GLY A 124 8.14 9.73 19.85
C GLY A 124 6.83 8.93 19.84
N LEU A 125 5.69 9.52 20.23
CA LEU A 125 4.41 8.81 20.26
C LEU A 125 4.02 8.25 18.88
N LEU A 126 4.23 9.02 17.80
CA LEU A 126 3.90 8.55 16.47
C LEU A 126 4.73 7.32 16.06
N ASP A 127 6.03 7.31 16.39
CA ASP A 127 6.88 6.16 16.12
C ASP A 127 6.43 4.92 16.91
N GLU A 128 6.00 5.10 18.16
CA GLU A 128 5.43 4.04 19.00
C GLU A 128 4.14 3.47 18.38
N LEU A 129 3.22 4.34 17.96
CA LEU A 129 1.94 3.94 17.37
C LEU A 129 2.11 3.26 16.03
N GLU A 130 2.99 3.78 15.18
CA GLU A 130 3.36 3.15 13.92
C GLU A 130 4.03 1.79 14.15
N ALA A 131 4.71 1.61 15.28
CA ALA A 131 5.23 0.34 15.74
C ALA A 131 4.19 -0.61 16.36
N GLY A 132 2.93 -0.19 16.47
CA GLY A 132 1.81 -0.99 16.97
C GLY A 132 1.45 -0.73 18.44
N ALA A 133 1.96 0.33 19.06
CA ALA A 133 1.52 0.73 20.38
C ALA A 133 0.02 1.11 20.39
N THR A 134 -0.61 0.97 21.55
CA THR A 134 -1.99 1.38 21.76
C THR A 134 -1.99 2.77 22.40
N PRO A 135 -2.66 3.78 21.79
CA PRO A 135 -2.76 5.11 22.38
C PRO A 135 -3.70 5.11 23.59
N THR A 136 -3.53 6.09 24.47
CA THR A 136 -4.57 6.48 25.43
C THR A 136 -5.79 7.09 24.72
N ASP A 137 -6.93 7.18 25.41
CA ASP A 137 -8.15 7.75 24.82
C ASP A 137 -7.97 9.21 24.35
N ASP A 138 -7.24 10.01 25.12
CA ASP A 138 -6.92 11.40 24.80
C ASP A 138 -6.00 11.50 23.57
N GLU A 139 -4.96 10.66 23.50
CA GLU A 139 -4.08 10.58 22.34
C GLU A 139 -4.87 10.13 21.10
N ALA A 140 -5.74 9.12 21.25
CA ALA A 140 -6.58 8.61 20.18
C ALA A 140 -7.53 9.69 19.62
N ALA A 141 -8.10 10.53 20.48
CA ALA A 141 -8.94 11.65 20.05
C ALA A 141 -8.16 12.66 19.20
N ARG A 142 -6.97 13.09 19.66
CA ARG A 142 -6.09 14.03 18.94
C ARG A 142 -5.61 13.45 17.61
N ILE A 143 -5.30 12.16 17.56
CA ILE A 143 -4.88 11.50 16.32
C ILE A 143 -6.02 11.49 15.30
N ARG A 144 -7.26 11.17 15.72
CA ARG A 144 -8.43 11.21 14.84
C ARG A 144 -8.68 12.62 14.29
N GLU A 145 -8.58 13.64 15.14
CA GLU A 145 -8.68 15.04 14.72
C GLU A 145 -7.60 15.40 13.70
N THR A 146 -6.37 14.97 13.94
CA THR A 146 -5.23 15.22 13.04
C THR A 146 -5.41 14.50 11.70
N ILE A 147 -5.86 13.25 11.69
CA ILE A 147 -6.18 12.52 10.45
C ILE A 147 -7.25 13.27 9.65
N ALA A 148 -8.32 13.74 10.31
CA ALA A 148 -9.36 14.52 9.65
C ALA A 148 -8.82 15.85 9.08
N ALA A 149 -7.99 16.57 9.83
CA ALA A 149 -7.37 17.82 9.39
C ALA A 149 -6.44 17.65 8.17
N LEU A 150 -5.83 16.47 8.03
CA LEU A 150 -4.96 16.11 6.90
C LEU A 150 -5.74 15.53 5.69
N GLY A 151 -7.07 15.54 5.72
CA GLY A 151 -7.92 15.08 4.61
C GLY A 151 -8.35 13.61 4.68
N GLY A 152 -8.18 12.96 5.83
CA GLY A 152 -8.61 11.57 6.05
C GLY A 152 -7.64 10.53 5.48
N LEU A 153 -8.14 9.29 5.33
CA LEU A 153 -7.37 8.22 4.72
C LEU A 153 -7.35 8.41 3.19
N PRO A 154 -6.17 8.39 2.55
CA PRO A 154 -6.08 8.44 1.09
C PRO A 154 -6.90 7.30 0.44
N GLY A 155 -7.76 7.65 -0.51
CA GLY A 155 -8.62 6.69 -1.22
C GLY A 155 -9.93 6.31 -0.52
N ALA A 156 -10.21 6.85 0.68
CA ALA A 156 -11.52 6.69 1.33
C ALA A 156 -12.65 7.49 0.65
N ASP A 157 -12.30 8.40 -0.27
CA ASP A 157 -13.24 9.32 -0.94
C ASP A 157 -13.92 8.73 -2.20
N HIS A 158 -13.74 7.44 -2.46
CA HIS A 158 -14.45 6.73 -3.54
C HIS A 158 -15.81 6.21 -3.05
N GLY A 159 -16.73 7.11 -2.70
CA GLY A 159 -18.05 6.68 -2.21
C GLY A 159 -19.17 7.72 -2.18
N GLU A 160 -18.90 9.02 -2.29
CA GLU A 160 -19.95 10.04 -2.13
C GLU A 160 -19.98 11.06 -3.29
N HIS A 161 -20.15 10.58 -4.53
CA HIS A 161 -20.49 11.46 -5.66
C HIS A 161 -21.41 10.84 -6.73
N GLU A 162 -22.22 9.83 -6.38
CA GLU A 162 -23.35 9.39 -7.22
C GLU A 162 -24.66 9.55 -6.45
N GLY A 163 -25.28 10.72 -6.56
CA GLY A 163 -26.56 10.96 -5.87
C GLY A 163 -27.20 12.33 -5.99
N ARG A 164 -26.76 13.19 -6.93
CA ARG A 164 -27.42 14.50 -7.12
C ARG A 164 -27.62 14.89 -8.58
N HIS A 165 -28.25 13.99 -9.33
CA HIS A 165 -29.07 14.38 -10.48
C HIS A 165 -30.54 14.14 -10.15
N ALA A 166 -31.12 15.05 -9.38
CA ALA A 166 -32.55 15.21 -9.24
C ALA A 166 -32.88 16.69 -9.47
N GLY A 167 -33.18 16.99 -10.72
CA GLY A 167 -33.67 18.28 -11.20
C GLY A 167 -34.26 18.02 -12.57
N GLY A 168 -35.49 17.51 -12.58
CA GLY A 168 -36.25 17.28 -13.79
C GLY A 168 -36.52 18.60 -14.50
N ASP A 169 -36.22 18.63 -15.79
CA ASP A 169 -36.77 19.62 -16.70
C ASP A 169 -37.63 18.86 -17.69
N ASP A 170 -38.93 19.08 -17.56
CA ASP A 170 -40.00 18.58 -18.40
C ASP A 170 -40.24 19.63 -19.48
N SER A 171 -39.84 19.36 -20.73
CA SER A 171 -40.56 19.80 -21.95
C SER A 171 -39.76 19.59 -23.25
N ALA A 172 -40.52 19.14 -24.26
CA ALA A 172 -40.36 19.35 -25.70
C ALA A 172 -39.62 18.28 -26.53
N GLU A 173 -40.43 17.37 -27.07
CA GLU A 173 -40.53 16.94 -28.48
C GLU A 173 -39.36 17.18 -29.44
N GLY A 174 -38.96 16.09 -30.12
CA GLY A 174 -38.18 16.15 -31.35
C GLY A 174 -37.77 14.76 -31.85
N ALA A 175 -38.62 14.17 -32.69
CA ALA A 175 -38.48 12.83 -33.24
C ALA A 175 -37.17 12.58 -34.01
N SER A 176 -36.61 11.37 -33.91
CA SER A 176 -35.94 10.71 -35.02
C SER A 176 -36.12 9.20 -34.96
N VAL A 177 -36.67 8.70 -36.06
CA VAL A 177 -37.07 7.35 -36.42
C VAL A 177 -35.91 6.35 -36.30
N ILE A 178 -36.16 5.21 -35.65
CA ILE A 178 -35.36 3.99 -35.80
C ILE A 178 -36.26 3.01 -36.55
N ASP A 179 -35.91 2.69 -37.80
CA ASP A 179 -36.58 1.66 -38.59
C ASP A 179 -35.92 0.30 -38.28
N PHE A 180 -36.75 -0.64 -37.83
CA PHE A 180 -36.36 -1.98 -37.42
C PHE A 180 -37.12 -2.96 -38.31
N ALA A 181 -36.46 -3.46 -39.35
CA ALA A 181 -36.97 -4.56 -40.16
C ALA A 181 -36.20 -5.85 -39.82
N GLN A 182 -36.93 -6.79 -39.22
CA GLN A 182 -36.54 -8.17 -38.95
C GLN A 182 -36.85 -9.10 -40.14
N HIS A 183 -36.30 -10.32 -40.04
CA HIS A 183 -36.55 -11.56 -40.79
C HIS A 183 -35.90 -11.64 -42.19
N ASP A 184 -35.25 -12.73 -42.60
CA ASP A 184 -35.58 -14.12 -42.30
C ASP A 184 -34.40 -15.09 -42.52
N SER A 185 -34.43 -16.15 -41.72
CA SER A 185 -33.88 -17.51 -41.79
C SER A 185 -33.39 -18.08 -43.13
N GLN A 186 -32.32 -18.90 -43.09
CA GLN A 186 -32.05 -20.17 -43.83
C GLN A 186 -30.57 -20.53 -43.67
N HIS A 187 -30.06 -21.76 -43.67
CA HIS A 187 -30.50 -23.14 -43.40
C HIS A 187 -29.18 -23.98 -43.41
N GLU A 188 -29.20 -25.15 -42.78
CA GLU A 188 -28.07 -26.04 -42.52
C GLU A 188 -27.47 -26.76 -43.75
N GLY A 189 -26.28 -27.35 -43.54
CA GLY A 189 -25.63 -28.38 -44.37
C GLY A 189 -24.13 -28.08 -44.52
N GLY A 190 -23.16 -28.75 -43.89
CA GLY A 190 -23.08 -30.18 -43.58
C GLY A 190 -22.58 -30.94 -44.81
N ASP A 191 -21.25 -31.07 -44.97
CA ASP A 191 -20.55 -32.27 -45.50
C ASP A 191 -19.09 -31.99 -45.96
N GLY A 192 -18.19 -32.95 -45.67
CA GLY A 192 -16.83 -33.12 -46.22
C GLY A 192 -15.71 -32.46 -45.41
N GLU A 193 -14.59 -33.10 -45.03
CA GLU A 193 -13.95 -34.31 -45.54
C GLU A 193 -12.87 -34.77 -44.53
N LEU A 194 -12.79 -36.09 -44.32
CA LEU A 194 -11.77 -36.79 -43.56
C LEU A 194 -10.55 -37.05 -44.45
N THR A 195 -9.34 -36.66 -44.03
CA THR A 195 -8.07 -37.38 -44.30
C THR A 195 -7.07 -37.01 -43.21
N GLU A 196 -6.76 -37.94 -42.30
CA GLU A 196 -5.54 -38.77 -42.31
C GLU A 196 -4.23 -37.97 -42.20
N ASN A 197 -3.56 -38.09 -41.04
CA ASN A 197 -2.16 -38.49 -41.06
C ASN A 197 -1.73 -39.11 -39.70
N ALA A 198 -1.42 -40.40 -39.74
CA ALA A 198 -0.62 -41.11 -38.75
C ALA A 198 0.53 -41.77 -39.53
N GLY A 199 1.77 -41.47 -39.14
CA GLY A 199 2.97 -42.05 -39.74
C GLY A 199 4.11 -41.05 -39.92
#